data_AF-A0A1L6TBY6-F1
#
_entry.id   AF-A0A1L6TBY6-F1
#
_cell.length_a   1.000
_cell.length_b   1.000
_cell.length_c   1.000
_cell.angle_alpha   90.00
_cell.angle_beta   90.00
_cell.angle_gamma   90.00
#
_symmetry.space_group_name_H-M   'P 1'
#
loop_
_entity.id
_entity.type
_entity.pdbx_description
1 polymer ?
#
loop_
_entity_poly.entity_id
_entity_poly.type
_entity_poly.pdbx_seq_one_letter_code
_entity_poly.pdbx_strand_id
1 'polypeptide(L)'
;MKKVLFTLLFVLYSSFLSFYIYAKPSSVLSSSMTIQSQQRITQLIQLIQQREAIMKDVAAFKYNHNLSPYDAKRERVVLTHIEKQLDNHKKSAAILINTQILMDISKQIEAYWINSWKTHLTIKPIAQHNLQQIRNIITVTDQKITNLIKQIQTKNRFDKLYSNKNNKNNKNFNFYQVIYHLIGQEFKLKEVDIVYKKMLAFSLVKVININ
;
A
#
# COMPACT_ATOMS: atom_id res chain seq x y z
N MET A 1 -26.85 -24.64 -8.64
CA MET A 1 -26.00 -24.04 -7.59
C MET A 1 -24.67 -24.76 -7.33
N LYS A 2 -24.61 -26.10 -7.35
CA LYS A 2 -23.37 -26.86 -7.05
C LYS A 2 -22.16 -26.57 -7.99
N LYS A 3 -22.41 -26.25 -9.27
CA LYS A 3 -21.34 -25.98 -10.25
C LYS A 3 -20.56 -24.68 -9.99
N VAL A 4 -21.25 -23.61 -9.55
CA VAL A 4 -20.64 -22.30 -9.27
C VAL A 4 -19.78 -22.33 -8.00
N LEU A 5 -20.22 -23.08 -6.99
CA LEU A 5 -19.44 -23.29 -5.77
C LEU A 5 -18.14 -24.05 -6.04
N PHE A 6 -18.17 -25.02 -6.96
CA PHE A 6 -16.99 -25.79 -7.34
C PHE A 6 -15.96 -24.95 -8.11
N THR A 7 -16.41 -24.02 -8.97
CA THR A 7 -15.50 -23.11 -9.70
C THR A 7 -14.84 -22.10 -8.76
N LEU A 8 -15.59 -21.57 -7.78
CA LEU A 8 -15.04 -20.66 -6.76
C LEU A 8 -14.02 -21.36 -5.85
N LEU A 9 -14.31 -22.60 -5.42
CA LEU A 9 -13.36 -23.39 -4.64
C LEU A 9 -12.11 -23.76 -5.45
N PHE A 10 -12.26 -24.06 -6.74
CA PHE A 10 -11.13 -24.38 -7.62
C PHE A 10 -10.21 -23.18 -7.85
N VAL A 11 -10.75 -21.97 -8.04
CA VAL A 11 -9.96 -20.72 -8.18
C VAL A 11 -9.26 -20.37 -6.86
N LEU A 12 -9.91 -20.58 -5.72
CA LEU A 12 -9.28 -20.39 -4.41
C LEU A 12 -8.17 -21.42 -4.17
N TYR A 13 -8.37 -22.66 -4.57
CA TYR A 13 -7.40 -23.74 -4.38
C TYR A 13 -6.18 -23.63 -5.29
N SER A 14 -6.35 -23.23 -6.56
CA SER A 14 -5.23 -22.96 -7.47
C SER A 14 -4.37 -21.79 -6.98
N SER A 15 -5.00 -20.79 -6.36
CA SER A 15 -4.29 -19.68 -5.70
C SER A 15 -3.47 -20.14 -4.48
N PHE A 16 -3.95 -21.15 -3.74
CA PHE A 16 -3.26 -21.76 -2.61
C PHE A 16 -2.04 -22.58 -3.05
N LEU A 17 -2.12 -23.29 -4.16
CA LEU A 17 -1.01 -24.11 -4.66
C LEU A 17 0.17 -23.26 -5.14
N SER A 18 -0.11 -22.11 -5.79
CA SER A 18 0.92 -21.12 -6.12
C SER A 18 1.58 -20.53 -4.86
N PHE A 19 0.85 -20.39 -3.77
CA PHE A 19 1.36 -19.89 -2.49
C PHE A 19 2.31 -20.88 -1.81
N TYR A 20 2.00 -22.18 -1.88
CA TYR A 20 2.83 -23.21 -1.25
C TYR A 20 4.16 -23.44 -1.97
N ILE A 21 4.18 -23.31 -3.31
CA ILE A 21 5.42 -23.38 -4.11
C ILE A 21 6.35 -22.18 -3.81
N TYR A 22 5.80 -21.01 -3.46
CA TYR A 22 6.56 -19.83 -3.06
C TYR A 22 6.99 -19.82 -1.58
N ALA A 23 6.37 -20.63 -0.73
CA ALA A 23 6.63 -20.69 0.72
C ALA A 23 7.70 -21.72 1.13
N LYS A 24 8.47 -22.27 0.18
CA LYS A 24 9.65 -23.07 0.54
C LYS A 24 10.70 -22.12 1.14
N PRO A 25 11.13 -22.30 2.40
CA PRO A 25 12.12 -21.42 3.00
C PRO A 25 13.46 -21.63 2.29
N SER A 26 13.78 -20.74 1.37
CA SER A 26 15.13 -20.65 0.81
C SER A 26 16.07 -20.15 1.90
N SER A 27 17.05 -20.98 2.22
CA SER A 27 18.19 -20.69 3.10
C SER A 27 18.71 -19.27 2.90
N VAL A 28 18.74 -18.52 4.00
CA VAL A 28 19.52 -17.30 4.29
C VAL A 28 20.02 -16.58 3.04
N LEU A 29 19.15 -15.79 2.42
CA LEU A 29 19.52 -14.90 1.33
C LEU A 29 20.28 -13.70 1.95
N SER A 30 21.59 -13.68 1.75
CA SER A 30 22.44 -12.51 1.92
C SER A 30 21.89 -11.37 1.05
N SER A 31 21.02 -10.54 1.65
CA SER A 31 20.48 -9.36 1.01
C SER A 31 21.52 -8.25 1.13
N SER A 32 22.23 -7.96 0.03
CA SER A 32 23.14 -6.82 -0.06
C SER A 32 22.37 -5.49 -0.16
N MET A 33 21.36 -5.29 0.68
CA MET A 33 20.65 -4.03 0.84
C MET A 33 21.40 -3.19 1.86
N THR A 34 21.79 -1.96 1.50
CA THR A 34 22.39 -1.05 2.49
C THR A 34 21.40 -0.82 3.64
N ILE A 35 21.90 -0.76 4.87
CA ILE A 35 21.08 -0.49 6.08
C ILE A 35 20.18 0.74 5.86
N GLN A 36 20.72 1.77 5.21
CA GLN A 36 19.99 2.99 4.86
C GLN A 36 18.81 2.77 3.89
N SER A 37 18.95 1.90 2.89
CA SER A 37 17.84 1.57 1.98
C SER A 37 16.75 0.73 2.66
N GLN A 38 17.14 -0.16 3.59
CA GLN A 38 16.18 -0.91 4.39
C GLN A 38 15.39 0.02 5.31
N GLN A 39 16.06 0.96 5.98
CA GLN A 39 15.42 1.98 6.82
C GLN A 39 14.39 2.83 6.05
N ARG A 40 14.72 3.28 4.83
CA ARG A 40 13.77 4.06 4.00
C ARG A 40 12.54 3.26 3.61
N ILE A 41 12.69 1.97 3.34
CA ILE A 41 11.56 1.10 3.02
C ILE A 41 10.70 0.86 4.27
N THR A 42 11.30 0.60 5.43
CA THR A 42 10.58 0.49 6.70
C THR A 42 9.80 1.78 7.00
N GLN A 43 10.41 2.95 6.81
CA GLN A 43 9.72 4.23 6.95
C GLN A 43 8.54 4.37 5.98
N LEU A 44 8.67 3.92 4.73
CA LEU A 44 7.59 3.95 3.74
C LEU A 44 6.43 3.04 4.18
N ILE A 45 6.74 1.83 4.68
CA ILE A 45 5.76 0.90 5.23
C ILE A 45 5.00 1.55 6.38
N GLN A 46 5.70 2.17 7.32
CA GLN A 46 5.11 2.83 8.49
C GLN A 46 4.20 4.01 8.10
N LEU A 47 4.61 4.82 7.12
CA LEU A 47 3.80 5.92 6.62
C LEU A 47 2.53 5.42 5.92
N ILE A 48 2.61 4.37 5.11
CA ILE A 48 1.43 3.78 4.46
C ILE A 48 0.52 3.16 5.53
N GLN A 49 1.06 2.48 6.55
CA GLN A 49 0.25 1.99 7.68
C GLN A 49 -0.47 3.12 8.41
N GLN A 50 0.22 4.24 8.69
CA GLN A 50 -0.38 5.40 9.32
C GLN A 50 -1.50 5.99 8.46
N ARG A 51 -1.26 6.11 7.15
CA ARG A 51 -2.24 6.60 6.19
C ARG A 51 -3.46 5.70 6.12
N GLU A 52 -3.29 4.39 6.13
CA GLU A 52 -4.41 3.46 6.03
C GLU A 52 -5.18 3.34 7.36
N ALA A 53 -4.51 3.52 8.51
CA ALA A 53 -5.19 3.51 9.81
C ALA A 53 -6.24 4.64 9.92
N ILE A 54 -5.94 5.82 9.37
CA ILE A 54 -6.90 6.94 9.36
C ILE A 54 -8.11 6.68 8.45
N MET A 55 -8.03 5.72 7.52
CA MET A 55 -9.16 5.38 6.63
C MET A 55 -10.31 4.72 7.38
N LYS A 56 -10.06 4.12 8.55
CA LYS A 56 -11.14 3.68 9.44
C LYS A 56 -11.98 4.86 9.93
N ASP A 57 -11.36 6.00 10.24
CA ASP A 57 -12.09 7.20 10.65
C ASP A 57 -12.82 7.86 9.48
N VAL A 58 -12.23 7.85 8.27
CA VAL A 58 -12.92 8.26 7.03
C VAL A 58 -14.15 7.39 6.81
N ALA A 59 -14.00 6.07 6.97
CA ALA A 59 -15.10 5.12 6.84
C ALA A 59 -16.20 5.40 7.87
N ALA A 60 -15.83 5.65 9.14
CA ALA A 60 -16.78 5.96 10.22
C ALA A 60 -17.55 7.25 9.91
N PHE A 61 -16.85 8.30 9.46
CA PHE A 61 -17.47 9.54 9.00
C PHE A 61 -18.45 9.27 7.86
N LYS A 62 -18.02 8.57 6.79
CA LYS A 62 -18.84 8.27 5.62
C LYS A 62 -20.06 7.41 5.98
N TYR A 63 -19.89 6.41 6.84
CA TYR A 63 -20.98 5.58 7.34
C TYR A 63 -22.06 6.42 8.03
N ASN A 64 -21.66 7.28 8.97
CA ASN A 64 -22.59 8.11 9.73
C ASN A 64 -23.30 9.18 8.88
N HIS A 65 -22.78 9.50 7.69
CA HIS A 65 -23.35 10.49 6.76
C HIS A 65 -23.94 9.85 5.49
N ASN A 66 -24.04 8.51 5.44
CA ASN A 66 -24.52 7.77 4.26
C ASN A 66 -23.75 8.09 2.96
N LEU A 67 -22.45 8.31 3.07
CA LEU A 67 -21.58 8.60 1.93
C LEU A 67 -20.91 7.34 1.38
N SER A 68 -20.67 7.33 0.07
CA SER A 68 -19.90 6.27 -0.60
C SER A 68 -18.40 6.39 -0.30
N PRO A 69 -17.65 5.27 -0.23
CA PRO A 69 -16.20 5.30 -0.29
C PRO A 69 -15.66 6.08 -1.49
N TYR A 70 -16.32 6.01 -2.65
CA TYR A 70 -15.89 6.72 -3.86
C TYR A 70 -16.39 8.17 -3.88
N ASP A 71 -15.48 9.12 -4.12
CA ASP A 71 -15.76 10.54 -4.33
C ASP A 71 -14.85 11.11 -5.44
N ALA A 72 -15.36 11.10 -6.68
CA ALA A 72 -14.63 11.57 -7.85
C ALA A 72 -14.17 13.03 -7.74
N LYS A 73 -15.01 13.90 -7.15
CA LYS A 73 -14.71 15.32 -7.01
C LYS A 73 -13.55 15.52 -6.05
N ARG A 74 -13.53 14.78 -4.95
CA ARG A 74 -12.43 14.83 -3.98
C ARG A 74 -11.14 14.24 -4.54
N GLU A 75 -11.19 13.11 -5.24
CA GLU A 75 -10.01 12.50 -5.85
C GLU A 75 -9.34 13.44 -6.85
N ARG A 76 -10.14 14.13 -7.68
CA ARG A 76 -9.63 15.16 -8.59
C ARG A 76 -8.93 16.29 -7.85
N VAL A 77 -9.51 16.79 -6.75
CA VAL A 77 -8.89 17.85 -5.93
C VAL A 77 -7.53 17.41 -5.38
N VAL A 78 -7.41 16.16 -4.91
CA VAL A 78 -6.15 15.61 -4.40
C VAL A 78 -5.10 15.53 -5.52
N LEU A 79 -5.47 14.97 -6.67
CA LEU A 79 -4.56 14.85 -7.81
C LEU A 79 -4.09 16.21 -8.34
N THR A 80 -5.00 17.17 -8.52
CA THR A 80 -4.65 18.53 -8.94
C THR A 80 -3.77 19.24 -7.92
N HIS A 81 -3.97 19.01 -6.62
CA HIS A 81 -3.11 19.59 -5.60
C HIS A 81 -1.67 19.05 -5.69
N ILE A 82 -1.52 17.74 -5.88
CA ILE A 82 -0.22 17.09 -6.02
C ILE A 82 0.46 17.50 -7.33
N GLU A 83 -0.29 17.55 -8.43
CA GLU A 83 0.21 18.00 -9.73
C GLU A 83 0.81 19.40 -9.68
N LYS A 84 0.16 20.34 -8.99
CA LYS A 84 0.66 21.72 -8.80
C LYS A 84 1.98 21.81 -8.03
N GLN A 85 2.38 20.76 -7.31
CA GLN A 85 3.61 20.71 -6.53
C GLN A 85 4.76 20.03 -7.28
N LEU A 86 4.58 19.71 -8.56
CA LEU A 86 5.50 18.90 -9.34
C LEU A 86 6.06 19.68 -10.54
N ASP A 87 7.31 20.12 -10.44
CA ASP A 87 7.98 20.96 -11.46
C ASP A 87 8.43 20.19 -12.72
N ASN A 88 8.26 18.87 -12.79
CA ASN A 88 8.75 18.04 -13.91
C ASN A 88 7.70 17.03 -14.38
N HIS A 89 7.26 17.16 -15.63
CA HIS A 89 6.20 16.35 -16.23
C HIS A 89 6.44 14.82 -16.17
N LYS A 90 7.67 14.32 -16.37
CA LYS A 90 7.93 12.86 -16.31
C LYS A 90 7.94 12.32 -14.88
N LYS A 91 8.44 13.09 -13.91
CA LYS A 91 8.35 12.73 -12.48
C LYS A 91 6.92 12.87 -11.96
N SER A 92 6.13 13.75 -12.58
CA SER A 92 4.74 13.99 -12.24
C SER A 92 3.87 12.75 -12.46
N ALA A 93 4.02 12.06 -13.60
CA ALA A 93 3.24 10.87 -13.92
C ALA A 93 3.37 9.74 -12.89
N ALA A 94 4.60 9.36 -12.50
CA ALA A 94 4.81 8.27 -11.54
C ALA A 94 4.25 8.61 -10.14
N ILE A 95 4.38 9.87 -9.72
CA ILE A 95 3.84 10.33 -8.43
C ILE A 95 2.31 10.33 -8.46
N LEU A 96 1.69 10.81 -9.54
CA LEU A 96 0.23 10.80 -9.70
C LEU A 96 -0.32 9.37 -9.73
N ILE A 97 0.36 8.43 -10.38
CA ILE A 97 -0.05 7.02 -10.38
C ILE A 97 0.05 6.43 -8.96
N ASN A 98 1.13 6.73 -8.22
CA ASN A 98 1.25 6.30 -6.83
C ASN A 98 0.15 6.89 -5.94
N THR A 99 -0.22 8.16 -6.14
CA THR A 99 -1.36 8.77 -5.45
C THR A 99 -2.66 8.05 -5.79
N GLN A 100 -2.92 7.73 -7.06
CA GLN A 100 -4.12 7.00 -7.48
C GLN A 100 -4.21 5.63 -6.81
N ILE A 101 -3.09 4.91 -6.72
CA ILE A 101 -3.01 3.63 -5.99
C ILE A 101 -3.38 3.81 -4.53
N LEU A 102 -2.79 4.80 -3.85
CA LEU A 102 -3.11 5.08 -2.44
C LEU A 102 -4.60 5.42 -2.27
N MET A 103 -5.21 6.17 -3.19
CA MET A 103 -6.65 6.43 -3.15
C MET A 103 -7.48 5.17 -3.39
N ASP A 104 -7.08 4.29 -4.31
CA ASP A 104 -7.78 3.03 -4.58
C ASP A 104 -7.73 2.05 -3.42
N ILE A 105 -6.61 2.00 -2.69
CA ILE A 105 -6.49 1.19 -1.47
C ILE A 105 -7.30 1.78 -0.33
N SER A 106 -7.33 3.11 -0.17
CA SER A 106 -8.21 3.77 0.81
C SER A 106 -9.66 3.38 0.59
N LYS A 107 -10.16 3.43 -0.65
CA LYS A 107 -11.53 3.02 -0.98
C LYS A 107 -11.83 1.58 -0.58
N GLN A 108 -10.88 0.66 -0.74
CA GLN A 108 -11.05 -0.74 -0.35
C GLN A 108 -11.13 -0.90 1.17
N ILE A 109 -10.28 -0.19 1.92
CA ILE A 109 -10.31 -0.21 3.39
C ILE A 109 -11.59 0.43 3.92
N GLU A 110 -12.00 1.56 3.35
CA GLU A 110 -13.25 2.21 3.71
C GLU A 110 -14.46 1.32 3.46
N ALA A 111 -14.51 0.67 2.29
CA ALA A 111 -15.57 -0.28 1.93
C ALA A 111 -15.61 -1.47 2.88
N TYR A 112 -14.44 -2.01 3.26
CA TYR A 112 -14.35 -3.10 4.24
C TYR A 112 -15.00 -2.71 5.58
N TRP A 113 -14.64 -1.56 6.14
CA TRP A 113 -15.17 -1.10 7.42
C TRP A 113 -16.67 -0.78 7.34
N ILE A 114 -17.09 -0.05 6.30
CA ILE A 114 -18.51 0.27 6.07
C ILE A 114 -19.35 -1.02 5.98
N ASN A 115 -18.88 -2.01 5.21
CA ASN A 115 -19.59 -3.28 5.08
C ASN A 115 -19.63 -4.04 6.42
N SER A 116 -18.51 -4.06 7.14
CA SER A 116 -18.44 -4.70 8.47
C SER A 116 -19.44 -4.10 9.47
N TRP A 117 -19.61 -2.78 9.49
CA TRP A 117 -20.61 -2.14 10.36
C TRP A 117 -22.05 -2.34 9.87
N LYS A 118 -22.28 -2.38 8.56
CA LYS A 118 -23.61 -2.71 8.01
C LYS A 118 -24.05 -4.14 8.40
N THR A 119 -23.10 -5.08 8.50
CA THR A 119 -23.40 -6.46 8.89
C THR A 119 -23.46 -6.67 10.40
N HIS A 120 -22.81 -5.82 11.20
CA HIS A 120 -22.81 -5.89 12.66
C HIS A 120 -23.49 -4.65 13.26
N LEU A 121 -24.82 -4.68 13.29
CA LEU A 121 -25.70 -3.53 13.61
C LEU A 121 -25.61 -3.02 15.08
N THR A 122 -24.87 -3.70 15.95
CA THR A 122 -24.90 -3.45 17.39
C THR A 122 -24.07 -2.25 17.84
N ILE A 123 -23.10 -1.79 17.03
CA ILE A 123 -22.22 -0.67 17.41
C ILE A 123 -22.10 0.31 16.25
N LYS A 124 -22.59 1.53 16.43
CA LYS A 124 -22.33 2.63 15.49
C LYS A 124 -20.85 3.00 15.52
N PRO A 125 -20.20 3.21 14.37
CA PRO A 125 -18.81 3.58 14.34
C PRO A 125 -18.62 5.01 14.86
N ILE A 126 -17.61 5.18 15.71
CA ILE A 126 -17.15 6.48 16.20
C ILE A 126 -15.78 6.74 15.59
N ALA A 127 -15.67 7.85 14.86
CA ALA A 127 -14.38 8.31 14.35
C ALA A 127 -13.56 8.87 15.51
N GLN A 128 -12.27 8.51 15.59
CA GLN A 128 -11.36 9.05 16.62
C GLN A 128 -10.96 10.50 16.33
N HIS A 129 -10.94 10.88 15.05
CA HIS A 129 -10.60 12.22 14.59
C HIS A 129 -11.78 12.89 13.87
N ASN A 130 -11.88 14.22 13.97
CA ASN A 130 -12.83 14.97 13.15
C ASN A 130 -12.34 15.09 11.69
N LEU A 131 -13.24 15.45 10.77
CA LEU A 131 -12.95 15.47 9.34
C LEU A 131 -11.77 16.37 8.95
N GLN A 132 -11.59 17.50 9.63
CA GLN A 132 -10.47 18.41 9.36
C GLN A 132 -9.14 17.80 9.81
N GLN A 133 -9.11 17.17 10.99
CA GLN A 133 -7.94 16.43 11.47
C GLN A 133 -7.59 15.28 10.55
N ILE A 134 -8.57 14.48 10.11
CA ILE A 134 -8.39 13.40 9.15
C ILE A 134 -7.74 13.92 7.87
N ARG A 135 -8.26 15.01 7.28
CA ARG A 135 -7.71 15.61 6.06
C ARG A 135 -6.27 16.09 6.23
N ASN A 136 -5.96 16.69 7.37
CA ASN A 136 -4.60 17.14 7.68
C ASN A 136 -3.63 15.96 7.82
N ILE A 137 -4.02 14.91 8.55
CA ILE A 137 -3.21 13.69 8.72
C ILE A 137 -2.93 13.05 7.36
N ILE A 138 -3.94 12.90 6.50
CA ILE A 138 -3.78 12.36 5.15
C ILE A 138 -2.80 13.22 4.35
N THR A 139 -3.01 14.54 4.30
CA THR A 139 -2.19 15.45 3.50
C THR A 139 -0.71 15.42 3.91
N VAL A 140 -0.44 15.51 5.22
CA VAL A 140 0.93 15.45 5.75
C VAL A 140 1.57 14.09 5.47
N THR A 141 0.81 13.00 5.59
CA THR A 141 1.32 11.65 5.35
C THR A 141 1.61 11.42 3.87
N ASP A 142 0.73 11.87 2.96
CA ASP A 142 0.90 11.83 1.51
C ASP A 142 2.16 12.60 1.07
N GLN A 143 2.42 13.76 1.68
CA GLN A 143 3.62 14.54 1.41
C GLN A 143 4.89 13.80 1.86
N LYS A 144 4.88 13.17 3.05
CA LYS A 144 6.00 12.35 3.54
C LYS A 144 6.25 11.13 2.64
N ILE A 145 5.19 10.43 2.23
CA ILE A 145 5.27 9.29 1.29
C ILE A 145 5.88 9.74 -0.03
N THR A 146 5.37 10.84 -0.60
CA THR A 146 5.86 11.39 -1.87
C THR A 146 7.35 11.74 -1.80
N ASN A 147 7.78 12.42 -0.73
CA ASN A 147 9.19 12.78 -0.54
C ASN A 147 10.08 11.55 -0.36
N LEU A 148 9.62 10.55 0.37
CA LEU A 148 10.38 9.32 0.59
C LEU A 148 10.50 8.48 -0.69
N ILE A 149 9.43 8.39 -1.49
CA ILE A 149 9.46 7.78 -2.82
C ILE A 149 10.46 8.51 -3.73
N LYS A 150 10.47 9.84 -3.75
CA LYS A 150 11.47 10.63 -4.49
C LYS A 150 12.90 10.27 -4.08
N GLN A 151 13.17 10.10 -2.79
CA GLN A 151 14.49 9.71 -2.27
C GLN A 151 14.89 8.26 -2.60
N ILE A 152 13.92 7.34 -2.67
CA ILE A 152 14.15 5.95 -3.09
C ILE A 152 14.44 5.91 -4.59
N GLN A 153 13.69 6.65 -5.39
CA GLN A 153 13.84 6.74 -6.86
C GLN A 153 15.19 7.35 -7.27
N THR A 154 15.64 8.44 -6.62
CA THR A 154 16.92 9.07 -6.97
C THR A 154 18.09 8.12 -6.74
N LYS A 155 18.06 7.30 -5.67
CA LYS A 155 19.12 6.34 -5.35
C LYS A 155 19.14 5.13 -6.29
N ASN A 156 17.99 4.56 -6.65
CA ASN A 156 17.91 3.45 -7.62
C ASN A 156 18.48 3.82 -9.00
N ARG A 157 18.41 5.11 -9.37
CA ARG A 157 19.01 5.62 -10.62
C ARG A 157 20.55 5.70 -10.55
N PHE A 158 21.12 5.96 -9.38
CA PHE A 158 22.58 5.91 -9.15
C PHE A 158 23.13 4.48 -9.13
N ASP A 159 22.42 3.53 -8.51
CA ASP A 159 22.84 2.12 -8.50
C ASP A 159 22.83 1.50 -9.90
N LYS A 160 21.93 1.95 -10.78
CA LYS A 160 21.88 1.54 -12.19
C LYS A 160 23.00 2.17 -13.04
N LEU A 161 23.47 3.37 -12.70
CA LEU A 161 24.60 4.03 -13.35
C LEU A 161 25.95 3.41 -12.95
N TYR A 162 26.07 2.91 -11.72
CA TYR A 162 27.28 2.21 -11.23
C TYR A 162 27.26 0.69 -11.43
N SER A 163 26.11 0.07 -11.73
CA SER A 163 26.01 -1.37 -12.01
C SER A 163 26.32 -1.75 -13.46
N ASN A 164 26.90 -0.85 -14.27
CA ASN A 164 27.40 -1.22 -15.59
C ASN A 164 28.86 -1.66 -15.52
N LYS A 165 29.09 -2.93 -15.15
CA LYS A 165 30.05 -3.74 -15.92
C LYS A 165 29.87 -5.24 -15.81
N ASN A 166 29.43 -5.83 -14.70
CA ASN A 166 29.36 -7.30 -14.60
C ASN A 166 28.13 -7.78 -13.82
N ASN A 167 27.46 -8.80 -14.36
CA ASN A 167 26.31 -9.56 -13.83
C ASN A 167 24.91 -8.92 -13.93
N LYS A 168 24.24 -9.22 -15.05
CA LYS A 168 22.87 -8.79 -15.39
C LYS A 168 21.75 -9.76 -14.97
N ASN A 169 22.07 -10.96 -14.45
CA ASN A 169 21.09 -12.04 -14.41
C ASN A 169 20.50 -12.40 -13.03
N ASN A 170 20.79 -11.67 -11.93
CA ASN A 170 20.36 -12.15 -10.60
C ASN A 170 19.91 -11.11 -9.56
N LYS A 171 19.58 -9.86 -9.94
CA LYS A 171 19.32 -8.77 -8.95
C LYS A 171 17.84 -8.46 -8.65
N ASN A 172 16.90 -8.71 -9.55
CA ASN A 172 15.48 -8.36 -9.31
C ASN A 172 14.73 -9.33 -8.38
N PHE A 173 15.22 -10.55 -8.19
CA PHE A 173 14.54 -11.58 -7.40
C PHE A 173 14.63 -11.34 -5.86
N ASN A 174 15.55 -10.48 -5.40
CA ASN A 174 15.81 -10.26 -3.97
C ASN A 174 14.94 -9.13 -3.37
N PHE A 175 14.63 -8.09 -4.14
CA PHE A 175 13.95 -6.90 -3.62
C PHE A 175 12.52 -7.19 -3.12
N TYR A 176 11.73 -7.93 -3.91
CA TYR A 176 10.37 -8.31 -3.53
C TYR A 176 10.33 -9.18 -2.27
N GLN A 177 11.24 -10.14 -2.17
CA GLN A 177 11.34 -11.01 -1.00
C GLN A 177 11.69 -10.21 0.26
N VAL A 178 12.57 -9.21 0.14
CA VAL A 178 12.87 -8.27 1.23
C VAL A 178 11.65 -7.44 1.62
N ILE A 179 10.88 -6.90 0.67
CA ILE A 179 9.64 -6.17 0.96
C ILE A 179 8.64 -7.07 1.70
N TYR A 180 8.39 -8.28 1.21
CA TYR A 180 7.49 -9.23 1.86
C TYR A 180 7.99 -9.63 3.26
N HIS A 181 9.31 -9.79 3.44
CA HIS A 181 9.91 -10.07 4.73
C HIS A 181 9.71 -8.91 5.72
N LEU A 182 10.00 -7.68 5.30
CA LEU A 182 9.84 -6.46 6.11
C LEU A 182 8.38 -6.21 6.49
N ILE A 183 7.45 -6.39 5.54
CA ILE A 183 6.01 -6.41 5.80
C ILE A 183 5.72 -7.47 6.86
N GLY A 184 6.16 -8.71 6.64
CA GLY A 184 5.96 -9.80 7.58
C GLY A 184 6.44 -9.48 9.00
N GLN A 185 7.56 -8.77 9.16
CA GLN A 185 8.08 -8.33 10.46
C GLN A 185 7.23 -7.21 11.07
N GLU A 186 6.98 -6.12 10.35
CA GLU A 186 6.23 -4.96 10.85
C GLU A 186 4.79 -5.32 11.23
N PHE A 187 4.17 -6.24 10.49
CA PHE A 187 2.79 -6.69 10.74
C PHE A 187 2.67 -7.85 11.72
N LYS A 188 3.76 -8.47 12.17
CA LYS A 188 3.75 -9.40 13.31
C LYS A 188 3.65 -8.64 14.63
N LEU A 189 4.13 -7.40 14.69
CA LEU A 189 4.16 -6.57 15.89
C LEU A 189 2.82 -5.88 16.20
N LYS A 190 1.86 -5.88 15.28
CA LYS A 190 0.55 -5.24 15.43
C LYS A 190 -0.55 -6.26 15.09
N GLU A 191 -1.51 -6.44 15.99
CA GLU A 191 -2.69 -7.32 15.82
C GLU A 191 -3.62 -6.81 14.71
N VAL A 192 -3.17 -6.97 13.47
CA VAL A 192 -3.85 -6.47 12.28
C VAL A 192 -4.54 -7.61 11.56
N ASP A 193 -5.74 -7.38 11.06
CA ASP A 193 -6.51 -8.35 10.27
C ASP A 193 -5.73 -8.83 9.02
N ILE A 194 -5.82 -10.12 8.69
CA ILE A 194 -5.11 -10.74 7.56
C ILE A 194 -5.49 -10.12 6.21
N VAL A 195 -6.75 -9.72 6.02
CA VAL A 195 -7.26 -9.06 4.81
C VAL A 195 -6.61 -7.68 4.68
N TYR A 196 -6.52 -6.95 5.80
CA TYR A 196 -5.88 -5.64 5.85
C TYR A 196 -4.37 -5.72 5.57
N LYS A 197 -3.68 -6.75 6.09
CA LYS A 197 -2.26 -7.02 5.75
C LYS A 197 -2.06 -7.24 4.26
N LYS A 198 -2.96 -7.96 3.60
CA LYS A 198 -2.91 -8.21 2.15
C LYS A 198 -3.12 -6.94 1.34
N MET A 199 -4.08 -6.09 1.71
CA MET A 199 -4.32 -4.80 1.05
C MET A 199 -3.09 -3.89 1.15
N LEU A 200 -2.44 -3.85 2.32
CA LEU A 200 -1.22 -3.08 2.53
C LEU A 200 -0.02 -3.62 1.77
N ALA A 201 0.17 -4.94 1.75
CA ALA A 201 1.23 -5.55 0.95
C ALA A 201 1.06 -5.27 -0.55
N PHE A 202 -0.18 -5.33 -1.04
CA PHE A 202 -0.51 -5.00 -2.42
C PHE A 202 -0.26 -3.52 -2.74
N SER A 203 -0.62 -2.61 -1.83
CA SER A 203 -0.31 -1.18 -1.92
C SER A 203 1.18 -0.93 -2.05
N LEU A 204 1.98 -1.52 -1.17
CA LEU A 204 3.43 -1.38 -1.16
C LEU A 204 4.06 -1.89 -2.44
N VAL A 205 3.67 -3.09 -2.89
CA VAL A 205 4.18 -3.64 -4.16
C VAL A 205 3.85 -2.73 -5.33
N LYS A 206 2.62 -2.22 -5.42
CA LYS A 206 2.22 -1.31 -6.51
C LYS A 206 2.95 0.04 -6.48
N VAL A 207 3.06 0.66 -5.30
CA VAL A 207 3.75 1.95 -5.12
C VAL A 207 5.24 1.83 -5.45
N ILE A 208 5.84 0.66 -5.16
CA ILE A 208 7.26 0.44 -5.45
C ILE A 208 7.49 0.03 -6.91
N ASN A 209 6.60 -0.76 -7.52
CA ASN A 209 6.78 -1.34 -8.87
C ASN A 209 6.59 -0.37 -10.04
N ILE A 210 6.01 0.80 -9.80
CA ILE A 210 5.77 1.79 -10.86
C ILE A 210 7.03 2.64 -11.14
N ASN A 211 8.15 2.27 -10.50
CA ASN A 211 9.43 2.97 -10.55
C ASN A 211 10.51 2.18 -11.29
#